data_AF-A0A9J7ERP4-F1
#
_entry.id   AF-A0A9J7ERP4-F1
#
_cell.length_a   1.000
_cell.length_b   1.000
_cell.length_c   1.000
_cell.angle_alpha   90.00
_cell.angle_beta   90.00
_cell.angle_gamma   90.00
#
_symmetry.space_group_name_H-M   'P 1'
#
loop_
_entity.id
_entity.type
_entity.pdbx_description
1 polymer ?
#
loop_
_entity_poly.entity_id
_entity_poly.type
_entity_poly.pdbx_seq_one_letter_code
_entity_poly.pdbx_strand_id
1 'polypeptide(L)'
;MEAKYVWRLVAGLILLTAAVVTAEGEVWEESDHEVLIRNERGAKNRETCRYIRGAWSECDAKTNIRSRKLTLKKGDPATCESVKTIQKKCKACRYEKSSWSECSPNGEMSRTDVLKANSDPSCDQSKRVTKKCNKNKQVKTSKDKGRRNRQ
;
A
#
# COMPACT_ATOMS: atom_id res chain seq x y z
N MET A 1 15.46 56.10 -63.99
CA MET A 1 15.90 54.72 -63.72
C MET A 1 14.69 53.81 -63.45
N GLU A 2 13.72 53.70 -64.35
CA GLU A 2 12.33 53.59 -63.83
C GLU A 2 11.48 52.48 -64.45
N ALA A 3 11.66 51.23 -64.00
CA ALA A 3 10.59 50.21 -63.92
C ALA A 3 11.17 48.84 -63.60
N LYS A 4 12.17 48.40 -64.38
CA LYS A 4 12.76 47.05 -64.23
C LYS A 4 13.53 46.91 -62.91
N TYR A 5 14.21 47.98 -62.48
CA TYR A 5 14.94 48.00 -61.22
C TYR A 5 13.98 48.12 -60.03
N VAL A 6 12.97 48.98 -60.14
CA VAL A 6 11.88 49.10 -59.16
C VAL A 6 11.14 47.78 -58.99
N TRP A 7 10.82 47.06 -60.07
CA TRP A 7 10.13 45.78 -60.00
C TRP A 7 10.99 44.67 -59.38
N ARG A 8 12.31 44.68 -59.62
CA ARG A 8 13.23 43.76 -58.95
C ARG A 8 13.41 44.08 -57.47
N LEU A 9 13.47 45.35 -57.11
CA LEU A 9 13.52 45.77 -55.71
C LEU A 9 12.21 45.43 -54.98
N VAL A 10 11.06 45.66 -55.59
CA VAL A 10 9.74 45.30 -55.04
C VAL A 10 9.58 43.78 -54.94
N ALA A 11 9.96 43.01 -55.95
CA ALA A 11 9.92 41.55 -55.88
C ALA A 11 10.90 41.00 -54.83
N GLY A 12 12.08 41.60 -54.69
CA GLY A 12 13.03 41.27 -53.62
C GLY A 12 12.51 41.60 -52.23
N LEU A 13 11.82 42.74 -52.07
CA LEU A 13 11.19 43.15 -50.82
C LEU A 13 10.02 42.22 -50.47
N ILE A 14 9.19 41.83 -51.45
CA ILE A 14 8.11 40.86 -51.27
C ILE A 14 8.66 39.48 -50.88
N LEU A 15 9.72 39.01 -51.53
CA LEU A 15 10.38 37.75 -51.17
C LEU A 15 11.02 37.79 -49.78
N LEU A 16 11.64 38.91 -49.40
CA LEU A 16 12.16 39.13 -48.04
C LEU A 16 11.03 39.13 -47.01
N THR A 17 9.90 39.79 -47.27
CA THR A 17 8.75 39.76 -46.36
C THR A 17 8.12 38.37 -46.27
N ALA A 18 8.02 37.64 -47.38
CA ALA A 18 7.49 36.27 -47.36
C ALA A 18 8.37 35.32 -46.54
N ALA A 19 9.71 35.46 -46.62
CA ALA A 19 10.62 34.66 -45.81
C ALA A 19 10.51 34.95 -44.30
N VAL A 20 10.22 36.21 -43.91
CA VAL A 20 9.95 36.58 -42.51
C VAL A 20 8.61 36.02 -42.01
N VAL A 21 7.58 36.00 -42.87
CA VAL A 21 6.25 35.44 -42.51
C VAL A 21 6.27 33.90 -42.42
N THR A 22 7.16 33.21 -43.14
CA THR A 22 7.36 31.76 -42.97
C THR A 22 8.24 31.39 -41.78
N ALA A 23 8.76 32.37 -41.04
CA ALA A 23 9.45 32.19 -39.77
C ALA A 23 8.51 32.43 -38.57
N GLU A 24 7.20 32.26 -38.76
CA GLU A 24 6.33 31.85 -37.66
C GLU A 24 6.58 30.36 -37.41
N GLY A 25 7.82 30.06 -37.01
CA GLY A 25 8.03 28.99 -36.06
C GLY A 25 7.13 29.34 -34.91
N GLU A 26 6.05 28.57 -34.81
CA GLU A 26 5.09 28.58 -33.74
C GLU A 26 5.90 28.58 -32.43
N VAL A 27 6.15 29.78 -31.92
CA VAL A 27 6.68 30.01 -30.59
C VAL A 27 5.50 29.65 -29.71
N TRP A 28 5.41 28.37 -29.42
CA TRP A 28 4.71 27.89 -28.25
C TRP A 28 5.45 28.55 -27.08
N GLU A 29 4.99 29.73 -26.68
CA GLU A 29 5.22 30.17 -25.31
C GLU A 29 4.43 29.16 -24.48
N GLU A 30 5.14 28.11 -24.07
CA GLU A 30 4.69 27.11 -23.13
C GLU A 30 4.35 27.90 -21.86
N SER A 31 3.09 28.31 -21.77
CA SER A 31 2.54 28.95 -20.60
C SER A 31 2.50 27.88 -19.52
N ASP A 32 3.66 27.69 -18.86
CA ASP A 32 3.90 26.88 -17.67
C ASP A 32 3.20 27.51 -16.46
N HIS A 33 1.89 27.70 -16.60
CA HIS A 33 1.00 27.77 -15.47
C HIS A 33 0.42 26.37 -15.28
N GLU A 34 1.30 25.38 -15.09
CA GLU A 34 0.93 24.24 -14.28
C GLU A 34 0.64 24.76 -12.87
N VAL A 35 -0.60 25.17 -12.65
CA VAL A 35 -1.15 25.30 -11.32
C VAL A 35 -1.15 23.88 -10.79
N LEU A 36 -0.08 23.54 -10.07
CA LEU A 36 -0.10 22.46 -9.11
C LEU A 36 -1.18 22.85 -8.09
N ILE A 37 -2.43 22.54 -8.41
CA ILE A 37 -3.48 22.40 -7.40
C ILE A 37 -2.99 21.22 -6.58
N ARG A 38 -2.14 21.54 -5.60
CA ARG A 38 -1.91 20.70 -4.46
C ARG A 38 -3.29 20.57 -3.87
N ASN A 39 -4.01 19.51 -4.27
CA ASN A 39 -5.33 19.24 -3.76
C ASN A 39 -5.12 19.18 -2.27
N GLU A 40 -5.54 20.25 -1.58
CA GLU A 40 -5.15 20.46 -0.21
C GLU A 40 -5.86 19.36 0.57
N ARG A 41 -5.17 18.25 0.79
CA ARG A 41 -5.43 17.38 1.93
C ARG A 41 -5.08 18.20 3.17
N GLY A 42 -5.79 19.31 3.42
CA GLY A 42 -5.29 20.35 4.30
C GLY A 42 -6.16 21.57 4.53
N ALA A 43 -6.81 22.17 3.52
CA ALA A 43 -7.65 23.35 3.76
C ALA A 43 -9.04 22.97 4.23
N LYS A 44 -9.12 22.55 5.50
CA LYS A 44 -10.37 22.57 6.25
C LYS A 44 -10.39 23.82 7.13
N ASN A 45 -10.75 24.95 6.55
CA ASN A 45 -11.53 25.92 7.30
C ASN A 45 -13.02 25.61 7.12
N ARG A 46 -13.46 24.56 7.81
CA ARG A 46 -14.82 24.39 8.31
C ARG A 46 -14.67 23.76 9.68
N GLU A 47 -15.51 24.13 10.63
CA GLU A 47 -15.52 23.69 12.02
C GLU A 47 -15.86 22.18 12.13
N THR A 48 -15.06 21.32 11.53
CA THR A 48 -15.29 19.88 11.56
C THR A 48 -14.88 19.36 12.93
N CYS A 49 -15.80 18.72 13.64
CA CYS A 49 -15.58 18.03 14.91
C CYS A 49 -14.23 17.29 14.91
N ARG A 50 -13.28 17.71 15.74
CA ARG A 50 -11.96 17.08 15.89
C ARG A 50 -11.99 16.18 17.11
N TYR A 51 -11.56 14.94 16.94
CA TYR A 51 -11.59 13.93 18.00
C TYR A 51 -10.18 13.41 18.33
N ILE A 52 -9.91 13.16 19.60
CA ILE A 52 -8.75 12.41 20.09
C ILE A 52 -9.08 10.93 20.02
N ARG A 53 -8.13 10.13 19.53
CA ARG A 53 -8.28 8.68 19.39
C ARG A 53 -7.73 8.00 20.64
N GLY A 54 -8.56 7.23 21.34
CA GLY A 54 -8.10 6.34 22.40
C GLY A 54 -7.36 5.11 21.86
N ALA A 55 -6.88 4.28 22.80
CA ALA A 55 -6.32 2.96 22.49
C ALA A 55 -7.37 2.04 21.88
N TRP A 56 -6.92 1.11 21.03
CA TRP A 56 -7.78 0.02 20.55
C TRP A 56 -8.01 -0.99 21.67
N SER A 57 -9.24 -1.49 21.79
CA SER A 57 -9.54 -2.67 22.60
C SER A 57 -8.82 -3.89 22.04
N GLU A 58 -8.77 -4.95 22.84
CA GLU A 58 -8.42 -6.28 22.36
C GLU A 58 -9.40 -6.74 21.28
N CYS A 59 -8.95 -7.71 20.48
CA CYS A 59 -9.78 -8.32 19.46
C CYS A 59 -10.77 -9.30 20.09
N ASP A 60 -12.06 -9.12 19.81
CA ASP A 60 -13.07 -10.11 20.17
C ASP A 60 -12.93 -11.36 19.28
N ALA A 61 -12.70 -12.52 19.91
CA ALA A 61 -12.51 -13.80 19.24
C ALA A 61 -13.76 -14.28 18.48
N LYS A 62 -14.96 -13.87 18.90
CA LYS A 62 -16.22 -14.31 18.28
C LYS A 62 -16.55 -13.50 17.03
N THR A 63 -16.38 -12.18 17.10
CA THR A 63 -16.79 -11.24 16.04
C THR A 63 -15.63 -10.81 15.14
N ASN A 64 -14.37 -11.05 15.55
CA ASN A 64 -13.16 -10.58 14.89
C ASN A 64 -13.12 -9.05 14.73
N ILE A 65 -13.65 -8.32 15.71
CA ILE A 65 -13.74 -6.86 15.72
C ILE A 65 -13.05 -6.33 16.98
N ARG A 66 -12.38 -5.18 16.84
CA ARG A 66 -11.90 -4.35 17.94
C ARG A 66 -12.48 -2.95 17.84
N SER A 67 -12.66 -2.31 18.98
CA SER A 67 -13.28 -0.99 19.08
C SER A 67 -12.35 0.01 19.76
N ARG A 68 -12.54 1.31 19.49
CA ARG A 68 -11.93 2.36 20.29
C ARG A 68 -12.86 3.55 20.43
N LYS A 69 -12.66 4.29 21.52
CA LYS A 69 -13.38 5.53 21.79
C LYS A 69 -12.64 6.73 21.18
N LEU A 70 -13.41 7.66 20.66
CA LEU A 70 -13.00 8.95 20.11
C LEU A 70 -13.62 10.03 20.99
N THR A 71 -12.80 10.81 21.68
CA THR A 71 -13.28 11.90 22.55
C THR A 71 -13.18 13.23 21.82
N LEU A 72 -14.22 14.06 21.92
CA LEU A 72 -14.26 15.36 21.25
C LEU A 72 -13.18 16.29 21.82
N LYS A 73 -12.33 16.84 20.96
CA LYS A 73 -11.29 17.82 21.30
C LYS A 73 -11.68 19.24 20.90
N LYS A 74 -12.32 19.40 19.74
CA LYS A 74 -12.76 20.70 19.21
C LYS A 74 -14.06 20.53 18.42
N GLY A 75 -15.04 21.37 18.68
CA GLY A 75 -16.36 21.35 18.05
C GLY A 75 -17.43 21.72 19.07
N ASP A 76 -18.58 22.16 18.60
CA ASP A 76 -19.72 22.48 19.46
C ASP A 76 -20.36 21.16 19.96
N PRO A 77 -20.52 20.92 21.27
CA PRO A 77 -21.16 19.71 21.80
C PRO A 77 -22.62 19.54 21.37
N ALA A 78 -23.31 20.60 20.92
CA ALA A 78 -24.67 20.49 20.39
C ALA A 78 -24.73 19.87 18.99
N THR A 79 -23.66 20.01 18.20
CA THR A 79 -23.59 19.48 16.82
C THR A 79 -22.66 18.27 16.71
N CYS A 80 -21.66 18.18 17.59
CA CYS A 80 -20.66 17.13 17.65
C CYS A 80 -20.90 16.26 18.88
N GLU A 81 -21.17 14.97 18.67
CA GLU A 81 -21.23 14.00 19.77
C GLU A 81 -19.91 14.01 20.57
N SER A 82 -20.00 14.02 21.90
CA SER A 82 -18.85 14.15 22.80
C SER A 82 -17.93 12.91 22.78
N VAL A 83 -18.52 11.72 22.61
CA VAL A 83 -17.79 10.45 22.54
C VAL A 83 -18.36 9.61 21.41
N LYS A 84 -17.49 9.22 20.46
CA LYS A 84 -17.84 8.29 19.38
C LYS A 84 -17.12 6.97 19.55
N THR A 85 -17.75 5.86 19.20
CA THR A 85 -17.07 4.56 19.15
C THR A 85 -16.86 4.16 17.70
N ILE A 86 -15.64 3.81 17.34
CA ILE A 86 -15.34 3.23 16.03
C ILE A 86 -14.90 1.78 16.18
N GLN A 87 -15.28 0.98 15.19
CA GLN A 87 -14.95 -0.43 15.13
C GLN A 87 -14.08 -0.71 13.89
N LYS A 88 -13.19 -1.69 14.01
CA LYS A 88 -12.38 -2.18 12.91
C LYS A 88 -12.22 -3.69 13.04
N LYS A 89 -12.21 -4.39 11.90
CA LYS A 89 -11.86 -5.81 11.85
C LYS A 89 -10.42 -6.03 12.33
N CYS A 90 -10.20 -7.08 13.10
CA CYS A 90 -8.87 -7.46 13.57
C CYS A 90 -8.02 -7.99 12.42
N LYS A 91 -6.71 -8.03 12.62
CA LYS A 91 -5.84 -8.75 11.70
C LYS A 91 -5.90 -10.26 12.03
N ALA A 92 -5.76 -11.10 11.01
CA ALA A 92 -5.64 -12.54 11.24
C ALA A 92 -4.27 -12.87 11.87
N CYS A 93 -4.24 -13.84 12.78
CA CYS A 93 -2.99 -14.37 13.34
C CYS A 93 -2.26 -15.20 12.28
N ARG A 94 -1.12 -14.71 11.80
CA ARG A 94 -0.28 -15.38 10.82
C ARG A 94 0.98 -15.90 11.50
N TYR A 95 1.23 -17.19 11.35
CA TYR A 95 2.39 -17.83 11.97
C TYR A 95 3.38 -18.34 10.92
N GLU A 96 4.65 -18.29 11.26
CA GLU A 96 5.74 -18.94 10.56
C GLU A 96 5.89 -20.37 11.11
N LYS A 97 5.86 -21.35 10.20
CA LYS A 97 5.83 -22.76 10.56
C LYS A 97 7.25 -23.30 10.64
N SER A 98 7.62 -23.90 11.76
CA SER A 98 8.88 -24.60 11.90
C SER A 98 8.82 -26.02 11.29
N SER A 99 9.96 -26.69 11.24
CA SER A 99 10.03 -28.14 11.01
C SER A 99 9.29 -28.91 12.10
N TRP A 100 8.72 -30.05 11.73
CA TRP A 100 8.13 -30.99 12.68
C TRP A 100 9.22 -31.66 13.52
N SER A 101 8.93 -31.91 14.80
CA SER A 101 9.75 -32.81 15.61
C SER A 101 9.74 -34.23 15.04
N GLU A 102 10.69 -35.03 15.50
CA GLU A 102 10.62 -36.48 15.30
C GLU A 102 9.34 -37.07 15.91
N CYS A 103 8.96 -38.24 15.40
CA CYS A 103 7.79 -38.97 15.87
C CYS A 103 8.08 -39.59 17.24
N SER A 104 7.41 -39.09 18.28
CA SER A 104 7.52 -39.60 19.64
C SER A 104 7.11 -41.09 19.73
N PRO A 105 7.52 -41.80 20.79
CA PRO A 105 7.10 -43.19 21.01
C PRO A 105 5.57 -43.37 21.02
N ASN A 106 4.83 -42.33 21.40
CA ASN A 106 3.37 -42.31 21.48
C ASN A 106 2.69 -42.04 20.12
N GLY A 107 3.45 -41.98 19.02
CA GLY A 107 2.91 -41.74 17.68
C GLY A 107 2.47 -40.28 17.46
N GLU A 108 3.10 -39.34 18.15
CA GLU A 108 2.83 -37.90 18.02
C GLU A 108 4.09 -37.13 17.65
N MET A 109 3.95 -36.13 16.80
CA MET A 109 4.98 -35.11 16.55
C MET A 109 4.40 -33.73 16.84
N SER A 110 5.26 -32.82 17.27
CA SER A 110 4.89 -31.45 17.59
C SER A 110 5.78 -30.46 16.87
N ARG A 111 5.27 -29.27 16.61
CA ARG A 111 6.06 -28.13 16.15
C ARG A 111 5.60 -26.85 16.84
N THR A 112 6.47 -25.87 16.87
CA THR A 112 6.18 -24.55 17.46
C THR A 112 6.19 -23.52 16.34
N ASP A 113 5.02 -22.97 16.02
CA ASP A 113 4.88 -21.93 15.02
C ASP A 113 5.02 -20.55 15.70
N VAL A 114 5.79 -19.63 15.12
CA VAL A 114 6.10 -18.29 15.68
C VAL A 114 5.27 -17.21 15.01
N LEU A 115 4.78 -16.22 15.76
CA LEU A 115 3.93 -15.15 15.23
C LEU A 115 4.70 -14.24 14.26
N LYS A 116 4.12 -13.95 13.10
CA LYS A 116 4.67 -12.97 12.14
C LYS A 116 4.35 -11.54 12.57
N ALA A 117 5.27 -10.61 12.34
CA ALA A 117 5.13 -9.19 12.69
C ALA A 117 3.89 -8.47 12.11
N ASN A 118 3.34 -8.94 10.98
CA ASN A 118 2.12 -8.35 10.39
C ASN A 118 0.81 -8.92 10.96
N SER A 119 0.88 -9.72 12.02
CA SER A 119 -0.30 -10.26 12.71
C SER A 119 -0.89 -9.23 13.68
N ASP A 120 -2.02 -9.57 14.30
CA ASP A 120 -2.55 -8.76 15.39
C ASP A 120 -1.65 -8.92 16.64
N PRO A 121 -1.30 -7.83 17.36
CA PRO A 121 -0.52 -7.93 18.59
C PRO A 121 -1.25 -8.66 19.72
N SER A 122 -2.57 -8.87 19.63
CA SER A 122 -3.31 -9.68 20.61
C SER A 122 -3.17 -11.19 20.39
N CYS A 123 -2.48 -11.65 19.33
CA CYS A 123 -2.26 -13.07 19.07
C CYS A 123 -1.16 -13.64 19.96
N ASP A 124 -1.20 -14.94 20.24
CA ASP A 124 -0.11 -15.62 20.94
C ASP A 124 1.20 -15.50 20.17
N GLN A 125 2.30 -15.19 20.88
CA GLN A 125 3.61 -15.01 20.26
C GLN A 125 4.14 -16.31 19.63
N SER A 126 3.73 -17.46 20.17
CA SER A 126 4.02 -18.77 19.60
C SER A 126 2.87 -19.74 19.89
N LYS A 127 2.66 -20.70 18.99
CA LYS A 127 1.67 -21.77 19.17
C LYS A 127 2.30 -23.14 18.98
N ARG A 128 2.01 -24.06 19.87
CA ARG A 128 2.40 -25.47 19.72
C ARG A 128 1.31 -26.23 18.99
N VAL A 129 1.67 -26.94 17.92
CA VAL A 129 0.74 -27.79 17.15
C VAL A 129 1.22 -29.22 17.25
N THR A 130 0.31 -30.13 17.60
CA THR A 130 0.55 -31.57 17.64
C THR A 130 -0.18 -32.26 16.49
N LYS A 131 0.44 -33.32 15.95
CA LYS A 131 -0.17 -34.17 14.93
C LYS A 131 0.24 -35.62 15.15
N LYS A 132 -0.67 -36.55 14.85
CA LYS A 132 -0.36 -37.98 14.82
C LYS A 132 0.63 -38.30 13.69
N CYS A 133 1.58 -39.18 13.97
CA CYS A 133 2.57 -39.68 13.03
C CYS A 133 2.63 -41.21 13.07
N ASN A 134 2.94 -41.83 11.93
CA ASN A 134 3.14 -43.27 11.83
C ASN A 134 4.62 -43.54 11.55
N LYS A 135 5.30 -44.22 12.48
CA LYS A 135 6.73 -44.57 12.36
C LYS A 135 7.02 -45.37 11.08
N ASN A 136 6.09 -46.19 10.61
CA ASN A 136 6.28 -47.05 9.43
C ASN A 136 6.30 -46.28 8.10
N LYS A 137 5.82 -45.02 8.05
CA LYS A 137 5.85 -44.20 6.82
C LYS A 137 7.12 -43.38 6.64
N GLN A 138 7.81 -42.99 7.71
CA GLN A 138 9.01 -42.14 7.60
C GLN A 138 10.26 -42.90 7.13
N VAL A 139 10.33 -44.21 7.36
CA VAL A 139 11.45 -45.05 6.90
C VAL A 139 11.51 -45.14 5.36
N LYS A 140 10.36 -45.03 4.66
CA LYS A 140 10.32 -45.13 3.19
C LYS A 140 10.95 -43.92 2.49
N THR A 141 10.87 -42.71 3.05
CA THR A 141 11.41 -41.51 2.39
C THR A 141 12.93 -41.36 2.55
N SER A 142 13.51 -41.93 3.59
CA SER A 142 14.96 -41.86 3.84
C SER A 142 15.74 -42.96 3.11
N LYS A 143 15.12 -44.14 2.87
CA LYS A 143 15.79 -45.26 2.21
C LYS A 143 15.82 -45.17 0.67
N ASP A 144 14.90 -44.41 0.06
CA ASP A 144 14.81 -44.26 -1.41
C ASP A 144 15.86 -43.31 -2.00
N LYS A 145 16.35 -42.32 -1.22
CA LYS A 145 17.38 -41.37 -1.68
C LYS A 145 18.78 -41.96 -1.81
N GLY A 146 19.05 -43.13 -1.23
CA GLY A 146 20.38 -43.77 -1.25
C GLY A 146 20.62 -44.77 -2.39
N ARG A 147 19.61 -45.07 -3.22
CA ARG A 147 19.71 -46.14 -4.25
C ARG A 147 19.76 -45.67 -5.70
N ARG A 148 19.68 -44.37 -5.99
CA ARG A 148 19.64 -43.85 -7.37
C ARG A 148 21.00 -43.48 -7.98
N ASN A 149 22.12 -43.74 -7.30
CA ASN A 149 23.44 -43.35 -7.80
C ASN A 149 24.43 -44.52 -7.86
N ARG A 150 24.00 -45.63 -8.46
CA ARG A 150 24.90 -46.69 -8.89
C ARG A 150 24.45 -47.16 -10.28
N GLN A 151 24.76 -46.34 -11.28
CA GLN A 151 24.94 -46.77 -12.67
C GLN A 151 26.44 -46.79 -12.93
#